data_AF-A0A5C3EMY3-F1
#
_entry.id   AF-A0A5C3EMY3-F1
#
_cell.length_a   1.000
_cell.length_b   1.000
_cell.length_c   1.000
_cell.angle_alpha   90.00
_cell.angle_beta   90.00
_cell.angle_gamma   90.00
#
_symmetry.space_group_name_H-M   'P 1'
#
loop_
_entity.id
_entity.type
_entity.pdbx_description
1 polymer ?
#
loop_
_entity_poly.entity_id
_entity_poly.type
_entity_poly.pdbx_seq_one_letter_code
_entity_poly.pdbx_strand_id
1 'polypeptide(L)'
;MAGPDSGSNSPLRPMSSFQPASSLPRDINAPSSSSAAGNTSTASTSSGVGTRAGVTQPHPRPIIRGALGNTSTILVNSCQRGNPLLSHIRSIGWEYADIVPDYQVGLSSCILFLSLRYHRLHPEYVHTRISKLSNMFTLRILLILCDVNDHQTALKELTKLSILNNLTLILAWTAEEAARYIETYKSFEHKPPDLIQERVAQDFLSQVTNVLTQVRGVNRTDVVTLLSRFGSLKGVVQGSTSGVGGGAEVSMCPGFGEVKATRLNHVFTQPFRIGESRTYQDRKPYNLETSDITNENDKVSLGQILPTTSKNTTLDTLQDSHNEEHHLQLAIQLSLPSP
;
A
#
# COMPACT_ATOMS: atom_id res chain seq x y z
N MET A 1 1.91 -51.64 42.87
CA MET A 1 1.09 -52.87 42.78
C MET A 1 0.41 -52.90 41.41
N ALA A 2 -0.01 -54.07 40.94
CA ALA A 2 -0.37 -54.31 39.53
C ALA A 2 -1.83 -53.96 39.16
N GLY A 3 -2.16 -54.08 37.85
CA GLY A 3 -3.51 -53.91 37.27
C GLY A 3 -4.42 -55.14 37.46
N PRO A 4 -5.27 -55.56 36.48
CA PRO A 4 -5.20 -55.36 35.01
C PRO A 4 -6.50 -54.66 34.46
N ASP A 5 -7.07 -54.82 33.24
CA ASP A 5 -6.82 -55.69 32.07
C ASP A 5 -7.48 -55.17 30.75
N SER A 6 -7.08 -55.75 29.62
CA SER A 6 -7.83 -55.96 28.35
C SER A 6 -8.21 -54.79 27.42
N GLY A 7 -8.16 -55.03 26.10
CA GLY A 7 -8.71 -54.15 25.05
C GLY A 7 -8.06 -54.32 23.66
N SER A 8 -8.77 -54.92 22.69
CA SER A 8 -8.27 -55.23 21.32
C SER A 8 -8.29 -54.05 20.33
N ASN A 9 -7.51 -54.15 19.24
CA ASN A 9 -7.45 -53.13 18.17
C ASN A 9 -7.64 -53.74 16.74
N SER A 10 -7.93 -52.89 15.75
CA SER A 10 -8.34 -53.22 14.35
C SER A 10 -7.90 -52.08 13.39
N PRO A 11 -8.21 -52.01 12.07
CA PRO A 11 -8.94 -52.92 11.14
C PRO A 11 -7.98 -53.57 10.10
N LEU A 12 -8.17 -53.86 8.78
CA LEU A 12 -9.05 -53.47 7.64
C LEU A 12 -9.26 -54.65 6.65
N ARG A 13 -9.86 -54.40 5.46
CA ARG A 13 -10.05 -55.35 4.34
C ARG A 13 -9.84 -54.68 2.95
N PRO A 14 -9.48 -55.44 1.89
CA PRO A 14 -9.57 -55.02 0.48
C PRO A 14 -10.56 -55.86 -0.37
N MET A 15 -11.35 -55.27 -1.29
CA MET A 15 -12.10 -55.96 -2.37
C MET A 15 -12.59 -55.01 -3.50
N SER A 16 -12.94 -55.58 -4.67
CA SER A 16 -13.77 -55.03 -5.79
C SER A 16 -13.14 -53.98 -6.74
N SER A 17 -13.48 -53.86 -8.05
CA SER A 17 -14.17 -54.79 -8.99
C SER A 17 -14.01 -54.38 -10.48
N PHE A 18 -14.60 -55.16 -11.40
CA PHE A 18 -14.52 -55.13 -12.88
C PHE A 18 -15.01 -53.86 -13.63
N GLN A 19 -14.68 -53.80 -14.93
CA GLN A 19 -15.10 -52.82 -15.97
C GLN A 19 -16.55 -53.02 -16.47
N PRO A 20 -17.11 -52.06 -17.24
CA PRO A 20 -17.38 -52.32 -18.68
C PRO A 20 -17.04 -51.13 -19.62
N ALA A 21 -17.53 -51.14 -20.88
CA ALA A 21 -17.00 -50.37 -22.02
C ALA A 21 -18.04 -49.58 -22.87
N SER A 22 -17.59 -49.02 -24.01
CA SER A 22 -18.28 -48.14 -25.01
C SER A 22 -18.38 -46.65 -24.63
N SER A 23 -18.45 -45.66 -25.55
CA SER A 23 -18.59 -45.69 -27.03
C SER A 23 -17.80 -44.59 -27.77
N LEU A 24 -17.53 -44.80 -29.07
CA LEU A 24 -17.04 -43.84 -30.09
C LEU A 24 -18.16 -42.84 -30.53
N PRO A 25 -17.97 -41.81 -31.41
CA PRO A 25 -16.89 -41.65 -32.42
C PRO A 25 -16.34 -40.22 -32.75
N ARG A 26 -15.26 -40.18 -33.57
CA ARG A 26 -14.93 -39.30 -34.75
C ARG A 26 -15.14 -37.75 -34.70
N ASP A 27 -14.43 -36.91 -35.48
CA ASP A 27 -13.69 -37.09 -36.74
C ASP A 27 -12.62 -35.98 -37.01
N ILE A 28 -11.69 -36.22 -37.97
CA ILE A 28 -11.10 -35.29 -38.99
C ILE A 28 -10.49 -33.92 -38.52
N ASN A 29 -9.32 -33.40 -38.98
CA ASN A 29 -8.44 -33.70 -40.12
C ASN A 29 -6.93 -33.47 -39.80
N ALA A 30 -6.03 -33.83 -40.74
CA ALA A 30 -4.58 -33.59 -40.68
C ALA A 30 -4.13 -32.24 -41.30
N PRO A 31 -2.94 -31.71 -40.93
CA PRO A 31 -2.35 -30.52 -41.57
C PRO A 31 -1.61 -30.86 -42.88
N SER A 32 -1.68 -29.99 -43.89
CA SER A 32 -0.94 -30.10 -45.15
C SER A 32 0.12 -29.00 -45.30
N SER A 33 1.28 -29.38 -45.83
CA SER A 33 2.47 -28.54 -45.98
C SER A 33 2.54 -27.79 -47.31
N SER A 34 3.15 -26.60 -47.32
CA SER A 34 3.85 -26.05 -48.50
C SER A 34 5.06 -25.20 -48.08
N SER A 35 6.03 -25.05 -48.98
CA SER A 35 7.42 -24.69 -48.66
C SER A 35 7.96 -23.47 -49.45
N ALA A 36 9.16 -23.05 -49.05
CA ALA A 36 10.19 -22.36 -49.85
C ALA A 36 10.11 -20.82 -50.08
N ALA A 37 11.09 -20.15 -49.46
CA ALA A 37 12.11 -19.25 -50.05
C ALA A 37 11.74 -18.11 -51.03
N GLY A 38 12.30 -16.92 -50.78
CA GLY A 38 12.41 -15.83 -51.76
C GLY A 38 13.09 -14.57 -51.22
N ASN A 39 14.36 -14.35 -51.57
CA ASN A 39 15.07 -13.08 -51.33
C ASN A 39 14.95 -12.17 -52.56
N THR A 40 14.48 -10.92 -52.39
CA THR A 40 14.86 -9.82 -53.30
C THR A 40 14.87 -8.48 -52.58
N SER A 41 15.87 -7.65 -52.86
CA SER A 41 15.94 -6.25 -52.43
C SER A 41 15.70 -5.32 -53.63
N THR A 42 14.78 -4.37 -53.51
CA THR A 42 14.64 -3.25 -54.47
C THR A 42 14.24 -1.98 -53.74
N ALA A 43 14.92 -0.87 -54.04
CA ALA A 43 14.59 0.45 -53.53
C ALA A 43 14.03 1.34 -54.66
N SER A 44 13.06 2.19 -54.35
CA SER A 44 12.64 3.29 -55.22
C SER A 44 12.08 4.46 -54.39
N THR A 45 12.49 5.67 -54.74
CA THR A 45 12.04 6.93 -54.14
C THR A 45 10.81 7.47 -54.88
N SER A 46 9.90 8.17 -54.17
CA SER A 46 9.57 9.59 -54.44
C SER A 46 8.23 10.06 -53.82
N SER A 47 8.23 11.33 -53.38
CA SER A 47 7.14 12.31 -53.27
C SER A 47 5.65 11.88 -53.20
N GLY A 48 4.94 12.37 -52.18
CA GLY A 48 3.48 12.52 -52.18
C GLY A 48 2.96 13.28 -50.95
N VAL A 49 2.40 14.48 -51.12
CA VAL A 49 1.77 15.25 -50.03
C VAL A 49 0.30 14.84 -49.90
N GLY A 50 -0.16 14.52 -48.68
CA GLY A 50 -1.55 14.17 -48.41
C GLY A 50 -1.92 14.43 -46.94
N THR A 51 -2.90 15.29 -46.70
CA THR A 51 -3.35 15.67 -45.35
C THR A 51 -4.27 14.64 -44.72
N ARG A 52 -4.01 14.29 -43.45
CA ARG A 52 -5.04 13.78 -42.52
C ARG A 52 -4.65 14.07 -41.08
N ALA A 53 -5.57 14.67 -40.32
CA ALA A 53 -5.40 14.86 -38.89
C ALA A 53 -5.53 13.50 -38.18
N GLY A 54 -4.41 12.99 -37.65
CA GLY A 54 -4.40 11.76 -36.87
C GLY A 54 -4.94 12.01 -35.46
N VAL A 55 -6.00 11.29 -35.07
CA VAL A 55 -6.42 11.22 -33.67
C VAL A 55 -5.28 10.59 -32.86
N THR A 56 -4.78 11.32 -31.87
CA THR A 56 -3.73 10.83 -30.95
C THR A 56 -4.30 9.77 -30.01
N GLN A 57 -4.28 8.52 -30.48
CA GLN A 57 -4.44 7.35 -29.62
C GLN A 57 -3.47 7.47 -28.42
N PRO A 58 -3.92 7.37 -27.16
CA PRO A 58 -3.01 7.32 -26.03
C PRO A 58 -2.12 6.08 -26.17
N HIS A 59 -0.82 6.25 -26.02
CA HIS A 59 0.15 5.16 -26.18
C HIS A 59 -0.26 3.96 -25.31
N PRO A 60 -0.49 2.76 -25.87
CA PRO A 60 -0.70 1.58 -25.05
C PRO A 60 0.58 1.34 -24.24
N ARG A 61 0.44 1.18 -22.92
CA ARG A 61 1.58 0.85 -22.06
C ARG A 61 2.22 -0.44 -22.60
N PRO A 62 3.55 -0.52 -22.71
CA PRO A 62 4.20 -1.70 -23.26
C PRO A 62 3.85 -2.92 -22.42
N ILE A 63 3.11 -3.86 -23.02
CA ILE A 63 2.71 -5.10 -22.36
C ILE A 63 3.97 -5.94 -22.17
N ILE A 64 4.42 -6.06 -20.92
CA ILE A 64 5.64 -6.77 -20.55
C ILE A 64 5.46 -8.25 -20.88
N ARG A 65 6.18 -8.74 -21.90
CA ARG A 65 5.93 -10.06 -22.50
C ARG A 65 6.15 -11.25 -21.55
N GLY A 66 6.84 -11.07 -20.42
CA GLY A 66 6.94 -12.08 -19.36
C GLY A 66 5.62 -12.36 -18.62
N ALA A 67 4.65 -11.44 -18.65
CA ALA A 67 3.40 -11.54 -17.90
C ALA A 67 2.41 -12.61 -18.42
N LEU A 68 2.73 -13.32 -19.51
CA LEU A 68 1.88 -14.37 -20.09
C LEU A 68 2.28 -15.80 -19.68
N GLY A 69 3.45 -16.00 -19.06
CA GLY A 69 3.94 -17.32 -18.69
C GLY A 69 3.42 -17.76 -17.31
N ASN A 70 3.93 -17.11 -16.26
CA ASN A 70 3.75 -17.54 -14.88
C ASN A 70 3.29 -16.35 -14.02
N THR A 71 2.04 -16.34 -13.56
CA THR A 71 1.56 -15.27 -12.65
C THR A 71 2.17 -15.36 -11.25
N SER A 72 2.71 -16.52 -10.88
CA SER A 72 3.20 -16.84 -9.53
C SER A 72 4.72 -16.70 -9.33
N THR A 73 5.48 -16.35 -10.36
CA THR A 73 6.95 -16.18 -10.28
C THR A 73 7.36 -14.72 -10.07
N ILE A 74 8.62 -14.52 -9.68
CA ILE A 74 9.31 -13.22 -9.68
C ILE A 74 10.19 -13.16 -10.94
N LEU A 75 10.07 -12.09 -11.73
CA LEU A 75 10.95 -11.85 -12.87
C LEU A 75 12.22 -11.12 -12.39
N VAL A 76 13.39 -11.65 -12.74
CA VAL A 76 14.70 -11.17 -12.29
C VAL A 76 15.50 -10.66 -13.49
N ASN A 77 16.11 -9.49 -13.34
CA ASN A 77 16.98 -8.93 -14.37
C ASN A 77 18.26 -9.75 -14.52
N SER A 78 18.70 -10.03 -15.75
CA SER A 78 19.98 -10.67 -16.04
C SER A 78 21.19 -9.99 -15.36
N CYS A 79 21.13 -8.68 -15.12
CA CYS A 79 22.16 -7.92 -14.38
C CYS A 79 22.27 -8.29 -12.90
N GLN A 80 21.28 -8.97 -12.31
CA GLN A 80 21.32 -9.46 -10.92
C GLN A 80 21.91 -10.89 -10.81
N ARG A 81 22.39 -11.46 -11.91
CA ARG A 81 22.99 -12.80 -11.93
C ARG A 81 24.22 -12.87 -11.01
N GLY A 82 24.15 -13.76 -10.02
CA GLY A 82 25.20 -13.93 -9.00
C GLY A 82 24.98 -13.13 -7.71
N ASN A 83 23.94 -12.29 -7.62
CA ASN A 83 23.57 -11.64 -6.37
C ASN A 83 23.16 -12.70 -5.31
N PRO A 84 23.81 -12.74 -4.11
CA PRO A 84 23.53 -13.76 -3.10
C PRO A 84 22.08 -13.76 -2.62
N LEU A 85 21.35 -12.64 -2.74
CA LEU A 85 19.93 -12.52 -2.45
C LEU A 85 19.10 -13.64 -3.13
N LEU A 86 19.45 -14.01 -4.38
CA LEU A 86 18.74 -15.03 -5.15
C LEU A 86 18.78 -16.44 -4.52
N SER A 87 19.76 -16.72 -3.63
CA SER A 87 19.87 -17.99 -2.91
C SER A 87 19.01 -18.08 -1.63
N HIS A 88 18.48 -16.94 -1.19
CA HIS A 88 17.56 -16.82 -0.06
C HIS A 88 16.10 -16.78 -0.50
N ILE A 89 15.79 -16.46 -1.78
CA ILE A 89 14.45 -16.65 -2.35
C ILE A 89 14.21 -18.16 -2.51
N ARG A 90 13.22 -18.70 -1.77
CA ARG A 90 12.91 -20.14 -1.66
C ARG A 90 11.42 -20.46 -1.58
N SER A 91 10.62 -19.53 -1.05
CA SER A 91 9.16 -19.63 -0.93
C SER A 91 8.47 -19.52 -2.30
N ILE A 92 9.11 -18.84 -3.26
CA ILE A 92 8.53 -18.44 -4.54
C ILE A 92 9.56 -18.67 -5.65
N GLY A 93 9.12 -19.24 -6.78
CA GLY A 93 9.97 -19.43 -7.96
C GLY A 93 10.33 -18.10 -8.64
N TRP A 94 11.53 -18.02 -9.21
CA TRP A 94 12.00 -16.85 -9.94
C TRP A 94 12.65 -17.25 -11.26
N GLU A 95 12.58 -16.37 -12.26
CA GLU A 95 13.09 -16.62 -13.62
C GLU A 95 13.78 -15.38 -14.19
N TYR A 96 14.83 -15.57 -14.99
CA TYR A 96 15.53 -14.45 -15.64
C TYR A 96 14.72 -13.92 -16.82
N ALA A 97 14.53 -12.60 -16.87
CA ALA A 97 13.84 -11.89 -17.93
C ALA A 97 14.56 -10.60 -18.32
N ASP A 98 14.34 -10.14 -19.54
CA ASP A 98 14.72 -8.79 -19.97
C ASP A 98 13.70 -7.78 -19.43
N ILE A 99 14.09 -7.07 -18.37
CA ILE A 99 13.26 -6.12 -17.63
C ILE A 99 14.08 -4.88 -17.23
N VAL A 100 13.43 -3.71 -17.19
CA VAL A 100 14.08 -2.46 -16.75
C VAL A 100 14.45 -2.44 -15.25
N PRO A 101 13.55 -2.77 -14.30
CA PRO A 101 13.90 -2.88 -12.87
C PRO A 101 14.87 -4.04 -12.60
N ASP A 102 15.31 -4.20 -11.34
CA ASP A 102 16.16 -5.33 -10.93
C ASP A 102 15.33 -6.59 -10.66
N TYR A 103 14.16 -6.40 -10.03
CA TYR A 103 13.16 -7.43 -9.80
C TYR A 103 11.79 -6.88 -10.15
N GLN A 104 11.03 -7.58 -10.98
CA GLN A 104 9.60 -7.31 -11.16
C GLN A 104 8.80 -8.37 -10.40
N VAL A 105 7.99 -7.89 -9.46
CA VAL A 105 7.22 -8.72 -8.55
C VAL A 105 5.78 -8.86 -9.04
N GLY A 106 5.18 -7.80 -9.55
CA GLY A 106 3.81 -7.82 -10.05
C GLY A 106 3.63 -7.07 -11.36
N LEU A 107 2.40 -7.05 -11.87
CA LEU A 107 2.06 -6.36 -13.12
C LEU A 107 2.34 -4.85 -13.06
N SER A 108 2.18 -4.24 -11.89
CA SER A 108 2.42 -2.80 -11.65
C SER A 108 3.37 -2.53 -10.48
N SER A 109 4.12 -3.55 -10.05
CA SER A 109 4.98 -3.54 -8.84
C SER A 109 6.40 -4.00 -9.15
N CYS A 110 7.37 -3.11 -8.96
CA CYS A 110 8.79 -3.38 -9.22
C CYS A 110 9.71 -2.95 -8.07
N ILE A 111 10.90 -3.55 -8.02
CA ILE A 111 11.92 -3.31 -7.02
C ILE A 111 13.26 -3.01 -7.72
N LEU A 112 13.91 -1.91 -7.32
CA LEU A 112 15.32 -1.65 -7.57
C LEU A 112 16.13 -2.09 -6.34
N PHE A 113 17.30 -2.68 -6.56
CA PHE A 113 18.18 -3.17 -5.49
C PHE A 113 19.50 -2.39 -5.45
N LEU A 114 19.91 -1.98 -4.25
CA LEU A 114 21.11 -1.17 -4.04
C LEU A 114 21.83 -1.54 -2.73
N SER A 115 23.11 -1.91 -2.80
CA SER A 115 23.98 -1.99 -1.62
C SER A 115 24.50 -0.59 -1.27
N LEU A 116 24.61 -0.26 0.03
CA LEU A 116 25.21 1.01 0.46
C LEU A 116 26.70 1.08 0.13
N ARG A 117 27.43 -0.04 0.20
CA ARG A 117 28.82 -0.15 -0.24
C ARG A 117 28.96 0.18 -1.73
N TYR A 118 28.03 -0.28 -2.57
CA TYR A 118 28.01 0.04 -3.99
C TYR A 118 27.63 1.51 -4.24
N HIS A 119 26.61 2.03 -3.56
CA HIS A 119 26.21 3.44 -3.67
C HIS A 119 27.34 4.41 -3.29
N ARG A 120 28.14 4.09 -2.27
CA ARG A 120 29.33 4.86 -1.88
C ARG A 120 30.45 4.88 -2.93
N LEU A 121 30.47 3.91 -3.85
CA LEU A 121 31.43 3.86 -4.97
C LEU A 121 30.87 4.54 -6.23
N HIS A 122 29.56 4.39 -6.47
CA HIS A 122 28.86 4.91 -7.65
C HIS A 122 27.54 5.61 -7.27
N PRO A 123 27.58 6.87 -6.80
CA PRO A 123 26.38 7.61 -6.44
C PRO A 123 25.42 7.81 -7.63
N GLU A 124 25.95 8.07 -8.83
CA GLU A 124 25.15 8.29 -10.05
C GLU A 124 24.35 7.06 -10.52
N TYR A 125 24.68 5.86 -10.05
CA TYR A 125 23.97 4.64 -10.43
C TYR A 125 22.49 4.69 -10.04
N VAL A 126 22.17 5.16 -8.82
CA VAL A 126 20.77 5.21 -8.38
C VAL A 126 19.97 6.25 -9.16
N HIS A 127 20.58 7.38 -9.52
CA HIS A 127 19.96 8.42 -10.35
C HIS A 127 19.64 7.90 -11.76
N THR A 128 20.62 7.27 -12.43
CA THR A 128 20.44 6.72 -13.78
C THR A 128 19.43 5.56 -13.81
N ARG A 129 19.44 4.66 -12.82
CA ARG A 129 18.44 3.57 -12.72
C ARG A 129 17.02 4.08 -12.50
N ILE A 130 16.83 5.10 -11.65
CA ILE A 130 15.51 5.71 -11.42
C ILE A 130 15.00 6.41 -12.70
N SER A 131 15.86 7.17 -13.39
CA SER A 131 15.50 7.82 -14.66
C SER A 131 15.13 6.80 -15.75
N LYS A 132 15.85 5.68 -15.85
CA LYS A 132 15.54 4.57 -16.78
C LYS A 132 14.21 3.87 -16.41
N LEU A 133 13.88 3.73 -15.12
CA LEU A 133 12.62 3.14 -14.65
C LEU A 133 11.40 4.06 -14.86
N SER A 134 11.59 5.37 -14.70
CA SER A 134 10.56 6.40 -14.88
C SER A 134 9.26 6.04 -14.14
N ASN A 135 8.10 6.36 -14.74
CA ASN A 135 6.76 6.06 -14.20
C ASN A 135 6.14 4.80 -14.84
N MET A 136 6.94 3.79 -15.20
CA MET A 136 6.44 2.54 -15.81
C MET A 136 5.56 1.71 -14.87
N PHE A 137 5.82 1.76 -13.56
CA PHE A 137 5.15 0.99 -12.52
C PHE A 137 4.49 1.91 -11.49
N THR A 138 3.40 1.47 -10.86
CA THR A 138 2.68 2.27 -9.84
C THR A 138 3.32 2.13 -8.47
N LEU A 139 3.71 0.90 -8.09
CA LEU A 139 4.48 0.63 -6.87
C LEU A 139 5.95 0.44 -7.28
N ARG A 140 6.80 1.40 -6.92
CA ARG A 140 8.23 1.39 -7.22
C ARG A 140 8.98 1.42 -5.89
N ILE A 141 9.65 0.32 -5.59
CA ILE A 141 10.36 0.11 -4.32
C ILE A 141 11.86 0.28 -4.57
N LEU A 142 12.54 0.98 -3.67
CA LEU A 142 14.01 1.02 -3.60
C LEU A 142 14.43 0.21 -2.37
N LEU A 143 14.89 -1.02 -2.61
CA LEU A 143 15.35 -1.95 -1.58
C LEU A 143 16.85 -1.77 -1.37
N ILE A 144 17.22 -1.27 -0.20
CA ILE A 144 18.59 -0.92 0.17
C ILE A 144 19.14 -1.98 1.13
N LEU A 145 20.30 -2.56 0.79
CA LEU A 145 21.07 -3.43 1.69
C LEU A 145 22.08 -2.58 2.49
N CYS A 146 21.91 -2.54 3.81
CA CYS A 146 22.75 -1.81 4.76
C CYS A 146 24.03 -2.61 5.12
N ASP A 147 24.94 -2.72 4.16
CA ASP A 147 26.21 -3.45 4.28
C ASP A 147 27.41 -2.58 4.74
N VAL A 148 27.14 -1.42 5.35
CA VAL A 148 28.15 -0.42 5.76
C VAL A 148 27.81 0.18 7.12
N ASN A 149 28.79 0.26 8.02
CA ASN A 149 28.63 0.83 9.37
C ASN A 149 28.28 2.32 9.36
N ASP A 150 28.94 3.12 8.50
CA ASP A 150 28.54 4.51 8.24
C ASP A 150 27.49 4.56 7.12
N HIS A 151 26.23 4.42 7.52
CA HIS A 151 25.06 4.45 6.63
C HIS A 151 24.27 5.77 6.72
N GLN A 152 24.52 6.63 7.71
CA GLN A 152 23.64 7.76 8.04
C GLN A 152 23.56 8.81 6.92
N THR A 153 24.71 9.20 6.36
CA THR A 153 24.77 10.20 5.27
C THR A 153 24.12 9.67 3.99
N ALA A 154 24.49 8.45 3.58
CA ALA A 154 23.95 7.80 2.39
C ALA A 154 22.42 7.60 2.49
N LEU A 155 21.91 7.14 3.63
CA LEU A 155 20.46 6.97 3.82
C LEU A 155 19.68 8.30 3.80
N LYS A 156 20.26 9.38 4.32
CA LYS A 156 19.66 10.72 4.25
C LYS A 156 19.50 11.19 2.79
N GLU A 157 20.49 10.93 1.95
CA GLU A 157 20.49 11.29 0.52
C GLU A 157 19.54 10.40 -0.28
N LEU A 158 19.59 9.07 -0.09
CA LEU A 158 18.67 8.12 -0.72
C LEU A 158 17.21 8.33 -0.28
N THR A 159 16.95 8.75 0.96
CA THR A 159 15.61 9.12 1.43
C THR A 159 15.10 10.36 0.72
N LYS A 160 15.92 11.43 0.61
CA LYS A 160 15.57 12.63 -0.17
C LYS A 160 15.27 12.28 -1.63
N LEU A 161 16.10 11.42 -2.25
CA LEU A 161 15.94 10.98 -3.63
C LEU A 161 14.64 10.17 -3.83
N SER A 162 14.31 9.29 -2.87
CA SER A 162 13.09 8.48 -2.90
C SER A 162 11.83 9.32 -2.79
N ILE A 163 11.82 10.32 -1.90
CA ILE A 163 10.70 11.28 -1.76
C ILE A 163 10.51 12.07 -3.07
N LEU A 164 11.58 12.62 -3.64
CA LEU A 164 11.51 13.42 -4.88
C LEU A 164 10.98 12.63 -6.07
N ASN A 165 11.27 11.33 -6.16
CA ASN A 165 10.85 10.48 -7.27
C ASN A 165 9.56 9.68 -7.00
N ASN A 166 8.93 9.83 -5.82
CA ASN A 166 7.79 9.03 -5.36
C ASN A 166 8.09 7.50 -5.38
N LEU A 167 9.15 7.11 -4.66
CA LEU A 167 9.57 5.71 -4.45
C LEU A 167 9.38 5.30 -2.99
N THR A 168 9.02 4.04 -2.77
CA THR A 168 8.98 3.44 -1.42
C THR A 168 10.36 2.91 -1.07
N LEU A 169 11.08 3.60 -0.18
CA LEU A 169 12.37 3.15 0.34
C LEU A 169 12.16 2.05 1.40
N ILE A 170 12.93 0.97 1.30
CA ILE A 170 12.95 -0.15 2.25
C ILE A 170 14.40 -0.47 2.60
N LEU A 171 14.67 -0.71 3.88
CA LEU A 171 16.00 -1.10 4.38
C LEU A 171 16.00 -2.57 4.75
N ALA A 172 17.07 -3.27 4.40
CA ALA A 172 17.39 -4.61 4.89
C ALA A 172 18.84 -4.63 5.39
N TRP A 173 19.10 -5.31 6.50
CA TRP A 173 20.42 -5.49 7.10
C TRP A 173 21.11 -6.78 6.62
N THR A 174 20.36 -7.69 6.01
CA THR A 174 20.89 -8.96 5.47
C THR A 174 20.30 -9.27 4.09
N ALA A 175 21.01 -10.07 3.29
CA ALA A 175 20.51 -10.57 2.01
C ALA A 175 19.28 -11.49 2.17
N GLU A 176 19.16 -12.19 3.31
CA GLU A 176 18.00 -13.02 3.65
C GLU A 176 16.75 -12.17 3.91
N GLU A 177 16.88 -11.11 4.71
CA GLU A 177 15.81 -10.14 4.96
C GLU A 177 15.38 -9.43 3.65
N ALA A 178 16.36 -9.04 2.82
CA ALA A 178 16.09 -8.46 1.51
C ALA A 178 15.30 -9.42 0.60
N ALA A 179 15.71 -10.70 0.50
CA ALA A 179 14.97 -11.72 -0.25
C ALA A 179 13.55 -11.93 0.30
N ARG A 180 13.43 -12.01 1.63
CA ARG A 180 12.14 -12.17 2.32
C ARG A 180 11.18 -11.01 2.04
N TYR A 181 11.66 -9.78 1.91
CA TYR A 181 10.81 -8.66 1.47
C TYR A 181 10.30 -8.85 0.04
N ILE A 182 11.15 -9.29 -0.91
CA ILE A 182 10.74 -9.54 -2.29
C ILE A 182 9.67 -10.64 -2.36
N GLU A 183 9.88 -11.76 -1.65
CA GLU A 183 8.87 -12.83 -1.51
C GLU A 183 7.57 -12.31 -0.90
N THR A 184 7.68 -11.49 0.15
CA THR A 184 6.54 -10.90 0.86
C THR A 184 5.71 -10.06 -0.11
N TYR A 185 6.32 -9.15 -0.88
CA TYR A 185 5.61 -8.37 -1.89
C TYR A 185 4.91 -9.22 -2.95
N LYS A 186 5.51 -10.36 -3.36
CA LYS A 186 4.84 -11.26 -4.31
C LYS A 186 3.63 -11.95 -3.68
N SER A 187 3.77 -12.47 -2.47
CA SER A 187 2.69 -13.15 -1.73
C SER A 187 1.49 -12.24 -1.42
N PHE A 188 1.70 -10.92 -1.41
CA PHE A 188 0.66 -9.92 -1.15
C PHE A 188 0.02 -9.33 -2.42
N GLU A 189 0.46 -9.66 -3.65
CA GLU A 189 -0.04 -9.05 -4.90
C GLU A 189 -1.57 -9.17 -5.11
N HIS A 190 -2.19 -10.23 -4.58
CA HIS A 190 -3.64 -10.49 -4.71
C HIS A 190 -4.38 -10.54 -3.37
N LYS A 191 -3.73 -10.09 -2.28
CA LYS A 191 -4.27 -10.25 -0.92
C LYS A 191 -5.06 -9.00 -0.49
N PRO A 192 -6.33 -9.14 -0.03
CA PRO A 192 -7.14 -8.01 0.39
C PRO A 192 -6.58 -7.33 1.67
N PRO A 193 -6.91 -6.04 1.91
CA PRO A 193 -6.36 -5.24 3.01
C PRO A 193 -6.87 -5.59 4.43
N ASP A 194 -7.48 -6.76 4.62
CA ASP A 194 -8.05 -7.22 5.90
C ASP A 194 -7.03 -7.28 7.06
N LEU A 195 -5.73 -7.42 6.77
CA LEU A 195 -4.67 -7.33 7.79
C LEU A 195 -4.40 -5.90 8.30
N ILE A 196 -4.84 -4.88 7.56
CA ILE A 196 -4.59 -3.46 7.85
C ILE A 196 -5.87 -2.80 8.39
N GLN A 197 -7.05 -3.35 8.06
CA GLN A 197 -8.33 -2.87 8.54
C GLN A 197 -8.49 -3.08 10.06
N GLU A 198 -8.95 -2.05 10.78
CA GLU A 198 -9.24 -2.17 12.20
C GLU A 198 -10.37 -3.18 12.42
N ARG A 199 -10.05 -4.28 13.11
CA ARG A 199 -11.01 -5.31 13.49
C ARG A 199 -11.83 -4.87 14.72
N VAL A 200 -12.72 -3.91 14.49
CA VAL A 200 -13.72 -3.46 15.48
C VAL A 200 -14.61 -4.65 15.84
N ALA A 201 -14.48 -5.12 17.08
CA ALA A 201 -15.34 -6.17 17.63
C ALA A 201 -16.81 -5.71 17.60
N GLN A 202 -17.69 -6.57 17.08
CA GLN A 202 -19.12 -6.25 16.93
C GLN A 202 -19.92 -6.42 18.24
N ASP A 203 -19.28 -6.92 19.30
CA ASP A 203 -19.92 -7.10 20.60
C ASP A 203 -20.23 -5.74 21.25
N PHE A 204 -21.46 -5.56 21.71
CA PHE A 204 -21.91 -4.35 22.40
C PHE A 204 -21.00 -3.93 23.56
N LEU A 205 -20.55 -4.88 24.38
CA LEU A 205 -19.63 -4.61 25.49
C LEU A 205 -18.27 -4.08 25.01
N SER A 206 -17.74 -4.64 23.93
CA SER A 206 -16.48 -4.20 23.32
C SER A 206 -16.59 -2.78 22.74
N GLN A 207 -17.70 -2.48 22.06
CA GLN A 207 -17.98 -1.14 21.52
C GLN A 207 -18.16 -0.09 22.63
N VAL A 208 -19.00 -0.35 23.64
CA VAL A 208 -19.20 0.57 24.76
C VAL A 208 -17.92 0.74 25.59
N THR A 209 -17.11 -0.31 25.71
CA THR A 209 -15.77 -0.21 26.30
C THR A 209 -14.89 0.75 25.51
N ASN A 210 -14.73 0.54 24.20
CA ASN A 210 -13.91 1.43 23.35
C ASN A 210 -14.37 2.89 23.39
N VAL A 211 -15.68 3.16 23.48
CA VAL A 211 -16.23 4.52 23.62
C VAL A 211 -15.91 5.13 24.97
N LEU A 212 -16.23 4.45 26.08
CA LEU A 212 -16.07 5.02 27.42
C LEU A 212 -14.60 5.10 27.87
N THR A 213 -13.71 4.22 27.40
CA THR A 213 -12.27 4.30 27.73
C THR A 213 -11.53 5.44 27.02
N GLN A 214 -12.17 6.18 26.09
CA GLN A 214 -11.60 7.46 25.60
C GLN A 214 -11.57 8.54 26.69
N VAL A 215 -12.42 8.42 27.73
CA VAL A 215 -12.47 9.38 28.84
C VAL A 215 -11.27 9.16 29.77
N ARG A 216 -10.42 10.18 29.92
CA ARG A 216 -9.15 10.10 30.67
C ARG A 216 -9.35 9.65 32.13
N GLY A 217 -9.06 8.37 32.38
CA GLY A 217 -9.13 7.73 33.69
C GLY A 217 -10.33 6.80 33.89
N VAL A 218 -11.10 6.49 32.84
CA VAL A 218 -12.12 5.43 32.84
C VAL A 218 -11.50 4.14 32.28
N ASN A 219 -11.46 3.10 33.12
CA ASN A 219 -10.90 1.79 32.79
C ASN A 219 -12.00 0.79 32.35
N ARG A 220 -11.62 -0.34 31.75
CA ARG A 220 -12.57 -1.41 31.38
C ARG A 220 -13.41 -1.90 32.57
N THR A 221 -12.82 -1.98 33.76
CA THR A 221 -13.52 -2.31 35.02
C THR A 221 -14.61 -1.31 35.35
N ASP A 222 -14.35 -0.01 35.15
CA ASP A 222 -15.32 1.05 35.37
C ASP A 222 -16.50 0.92 34.40
N VAL A 223 -16.22 0.61 33.12
CA VAL A 223 -17.27 0.39 32.11
C VAL A 223 -18.18 -0.78 32.48
N VAL A 224 -17.62 -1.88 32.97
CA VAL A 224 -18.43 -3.02 33.46
C VAL A 224 -19.31 -2.58 34.63
N THR A 225 -18.77 -1.91 35.64
CA THR A 225 -19.57 -1.38 36.77
C THR A 225 -20.69 -0.44 36.31
N LEU A 226 -20.40 0.47 35.37
CA LEU A 226 -21.38 1.42 34.82
C LEU A 226 -22.49 0.70 34.04
N LEU A 227 -22.14 -0.29 33.21
CA LEU A 227 -23.13 -1.10 32.50
C LEU A 227 -23.95 -1.98 33.45
N SER A 228 -23.35 -2.57 34.48
CA SER A 228 -24.06 -3.37 35.49
C SER A 228 -25.08 -2.55 36.30
N ARG A 229 -24.87 -1.24 36.47
CA ARG A 229 -25.81 -0.37 37.20
C ARG A 229 -26.83 0.33 36.32
N PHE A 230 -26.42 0.86 35.16
CA PHE A 230 -27.28 1.69 34.31
C PHE A 230 -27.84 0.95 33.08
N GLY A 231 -27.41 -0.29 32.82
CA GLY A 231 -27.89 -1.20 31.77
C GLY A 231 -27.59 -0.80 30.32
N SER A 232 -27.41 0.49 30.05
CA SER A 232 -27.24 1.05 28.70
C SER A 232 -26.36 2.31 28.72
N LEU A 233 -25.69 2.60 27.60
CA LEU A 233 -24.92 3.83 27.44
C LEU A 233 -25.79 5.09 27.64
N LYS A 234 -27.05 5.06 27.21
CA LYS A 234 -28.02 6.14 27.47
C LYS A 234 -28.23 6.36 28.98
N GLY A 235 -28.38 5.28 29.75
CA GLY A 235 -28.48 5.35 31.22
C GLY A 235 -27.24 5.96 31.87
N VAL A 236 -26.04 5.57 31.41
CA VAL A 236 -24.76 6.13 31.89
C VAL A 236 -24.66 7.65 31.62
N VAL A 237 -25.04 8.09 30.41
CA VAL A 237 -25.07 9.53 30.06
C VAL A 237 -26.10 10.27 30.92
N GLN A 238 -27.32 9.73 31.06
CA GLN A 238 -28.39 10.37 31.82
C GLN A 238 -28.02 10.49 33.31
N GLY A 239 -27.61 9.41 33.97
CA GLY A 239 -27.18 9.43 35.39
C GLY A 239 -25.97 10.32 35.66
N SER A 240 -25.14 10.61 34.64
CA SER A 240 -24.06 11.60 34.77
C SER A 240 -24.56 13.06 34.78
N THR A 241 -25.72 13.32 34.17
CA THR A 241 -26.25 14.67 33.93
C THR A 241 -27.43 15.01 34.86
N SER A 242 -28.21 14.02 35.30
CA SER A 242 -29.52 14.19 35.94
C SER A 242 -29.50 14.59 37.41
N GLY A 243 -28.48 15.31 37.88
CA GLY A 243 -28.36 15.72 39.28
C GLY A 243 -27.87 17.17 39.44
N VAL A 244 -28.43 17.88 40.43
CA VAL A 244 -27.92 19.17 40.91
C VAL A 244 -26.57 18.92 41.58
N GLY A 245 -25.50 18.94 40.77
CA GLY A 245 -24.17 18.44 41.15
C GLY A 245 -23.45 17.60 40.07
N GLY A 246 -24.05 17.37 38.89
CA GLY A 246 -23.31 16.99 37.68
C GLY A 246 -22.46 15.71 37.75
N GLY A 247 -22.97 14.66 38.39
CA GLY A 247 -22.27 13.35 38.46
C GLY A 247 -22.57 12.48 39.66
N ALA A 248 -23.41 12.94 40.61
CA ALA A 248 -23.65 12.28 41.90
C ALA A 248 -24.00 10.78 41.81
N GLU A 249 -24.92 10.38 40.93
CA GLU A 249 -25.28 8.95 40.80
C GLU A 249 -24.11 8.11 40.31
N VAL A 250 -23.38 8.59 39.30
CA VAL A 250 -22.21 7.91 38.74
C VAL A 250 -21.10 7.79 39.80
N SER A 251 -20.92 8.81 40.63
CA SER A 251 -19.95 8.80 41.73
C SER A 251 -20.27 7.82 42.86
N MET A 252 -21.51 7.31 42.96
CA MET A 252 -21.88 6.24 43.89
C MET A 252 -21.52 4.83 43.36
N CYS A 253 -20.92 4.71 42.17
CA CYS A 253 -20.51 3.40 41.65
C CYS A 253 -19.18 2.94 42.29
N PRO A 254 -19.04 1.67 42.69
CA PRO A 254 -17.81 1.17 43.32
C PRO A 254 -16.60 1.32 42.39
N GLY A 255 -15.54 1.95 42.89
CA GLY A 255 -14.33 2.28 42.11
C GLY A 255 -14.42 3.55 41.25
N PHE A 256 -15.56 4.25 41.25
CA PHE A 256 -15.81 5.41 40.39
C PHE A 256 -15.93 6.72 41.19
N GLY A 257 -14.81 7.21 41.73
CA GLY A 257 -14.79 8.45 42.52
C GLY A 257 -15.13 9.72 41.72
N GLU A 258 -15.48 10.78 42.43
CA GLU A 258 -15.96 12.08 41.92
C GLU A 258 -15.14 12.62 40.74
N VAL A 259 -13.80 12.55 40.83
CA VAL A 259 -12.89 13.03 39.77
C VAL A 259 -13.10 12.31 38.43
N LYS A 260 -13.56 11.05 38.41
CA LYS A 260 -14.00 10.38 37.17
C LYS A 260 -15.40 10.84 36.75
N ALA A 261 -16.32 11.01 37.71
CA ALA A 261 -17.70 11.45 37.45
C ALA A 261 -17.76 12.86 36.84
N THR A 262 -17.06 13.85 37.41
CA THR A 262 -16.99 15.21 36.87
C THR A 262 -16.36 15.24 35.47
N ARG A 263 -15.32 14.43 35.20
CA ARG A 263 -14.75 14.32 33.85
C ARG A 263 -15.72 13.69 32.84
N LEU A 264 -16.44 12.65 33.23
CA LEU A 264 -17.40 11.96 32.39
C LEU A 264 -18.63 12.84 32.10
N ASN A 265 -19.16 13.54 33.10
CA ASN A 265 -20.17 14.59 32.90
C ASN A 265 -19.65 15.70 31.97
N HIS A 266 -18.43 16.20 32.19
CA HIS A 266 -17.85 17.26 31.35
C HIS A 266 -17.72 16.81 29.89
N VAL A 267 -17.29 15.57 29.61
CA VAL A 267 -17.23 15.04 28.23
C VAL A 267 -18.61 14.98 27.55
N PHE A 268 -19.69 14.74 28.30
CA PHE A 268 -21.05 14.72 27.74
C PHE A 268 -21.76 16.09 27.73
N THR A 269 -21.30 17.05 28.53
CA THR A 269 -21.95 18.37 28.72
C THR A 269 -21.19 19.53 28.05
N GLN A 270 -19.89 19.36 27.78
CA GLN A 270 -19.04 20.38 27.16
C GLN A 270 -19.51 20.70 25.72
N PRO A 271 -19.72 21.98 25.37
CA PRO A 271 -20.05 22.34 24.00
C PRO A 271 -18.86 22.09 23.07
N PHE A 272 -19.13 21.55 21.87
CA PHE A 272 -18.14 21.33 20.82
C PHE A 272 -17.45 22.61 20.30
N ARG A 273 -17.89 23.80 20.73
CA ARG A 273 -17.28 25.08 20.41
C ARG A 273 -16.84 25.79 21.69
N ILE A 274 -15.57 26.18 21.74
CA ILE A 274 -15.02 26.99 22.82
C ILE A 274 -15.67 28.38 22.76
N GLY A 275 -16.31 28.82 23.86
CA GLY A 275 -16.84 30.16 24.01
C GLY A 275 -18.29 30.41 23.55
N GLU A 276 -18.96 29.43 22.92
CA GLU A 276 -20.39 29.56 22.56
C GLU A 276 -21.29 28.68 23.44
N SER A 277 -21.90 29.26 24.47
CA SER A 277 -22.94 28.61 25.30
C SER A 277 -24.34 28.61 24.68
N ARG A 278 -24.48 29.05 23.41
CA ARG A 278 -25.78 29.11 22.71
C ARG A 278 -26.19 27.75 22.18
N THR A 279 -27.34 27.28 22.62
CA THR A 279 -28.01 26.05 22.19
C THR A 279 -28.47 26.17 20.75
N TYR A 280 -28.72 25.04 20.07
CA TYR A 280 -29.31 25.04 18.72
C TYR A 280 -30.66 25.78 18.65
N GLN A 281 -31.44 25.81 19.74
CA GLN A 281 -32.69 26.58 19.81
C GLN A 281 -32.43 28.10 19.80
N ASP A 282 -31.41 28.59 20.52
CA ASP A 282 -30.96 30.00 20.51
C ASP A 282 -30.41 30.46 19.14
N ARG A 283 -30.20 29.52 18.22
CA ARG A 283 -29.70 29.76 16.85
C ARG A 283 -30.79 29.74 15.79
N LYS A 284 -32.06 29.47 16.11
CA LYS A 284 -33.13 29.73 15.15
C LYS A 284 -33.24 31.25 14.95
N PRO A 285 -33.05 31.77 13.72
CA PRO A 285 -33.46 33.14 13.46
C PRO A 285 -34.98 33.21 13.66
N TYR A 286 -35.45 34.24 14.36
CA TYR A 286 -36.85 34.64 14.25
C TYR A 286 -37.11 34.98 12.79
N ASN A 287 -38.18 34.45 12.20
CA ASN A 287 -38.65 34.97 10.91
C ASN A 287 -39.04 36.43 11.14
N LEU A 288 -38.41 37.36 10.42
CA LEU A 288 -38.96 38.71 10.31
C LEU A 288 -40.24 38.58 9.47
N GLU A 289 -41.34 39.06 10.01
CA GLU A 289 -42.61 39.13 9.30
C GLU A 289 -42.53 40.19 8.19
N THR A 290 -43.27 39.97 7.10
CA THR A 290 -43.27 40.87 5.95
C THR A 290 -44.05 42.15 6.24
N SER A 291 -43.40 43.30 6.13
CA SER A 291 -44.04 44.61 6.04
C SER A 291 -43.26 45.52 5.09
N ASP A 292 -43.94 46.09 4.09
CA ASP A 292 -43.36 46.82 2.96
C ASP A 292 -42.96 48.29 3.27
N ILE A 293 -42.52 48.98 2.20
CA ILE A 293 -42.49 50.45 1.99
C ILE A 293 -41.14 51.16 2.28
N THR A 294 -40.44 51.48 1.17
CA THR A 294 -39.59 52.66 0.83
C THR A 294 -38.93 53.48 1.97
N ASN A 295 -37.67 53.93 1.83
CA ASN A 295 -37.28 54.90 0.79
C ASN A 295 -35.74 55.06 0.60
N GLU A 296 -35.32 55.82 -0.41
CA GLU A 296 -33.90 56.15 -0.68
C GLU A 296 -33.31 57.19 0.30
N ASN A 297 -32.06 57.02 0.76
CA ASN A 297 -30.90 57.79 0.26
C ASN A 297 -29.56 57.56 1.01
N ASP A 298 -28.48 57.95 0.33
CA ASP A 298 -27.16 58.40 0.83
C ASP A 298 -26.09 57.44 1.45
N LYS A 299 -25.03 57.25 0.64
CA LYS A 299 -23.58 57.44 0.96
C LYS A 299 -22.69 56.28 1.48
N VAL A 300 -22.10 55.58 0.48
CA VAL A 300 -20.63 55.46 0.21
C VAL A 300 -19.65 55.11 1.35
N SER A 301 -18.96 53.94 1.24
CA SER A 301 -17.47 53.85 1.17
C SER A 301 -16.88 52.43 1.03
N LEU A 302 -15.97 52.27 0.04
CA LEU A 302 -14.71 51.47 0.01
C LEU A 302 -14.66 49.96 0.37
N GLY A 303 -14.00 49.16 -0.50
CA GLY A 303 -13.31 47.92 -0.12
C GLY A 303 -13.30 46.75 -1.13
N GLN A 304 -12.34 46.71 -2.07
CA GLN A 304 -12.07 45.54 -2.94
C GLN A 304 -10.80 44.80 -2.51
N ILE A 305 -10.63 43.52 -2.92
CA ILE A 305 -9.38 42.91 -3.44
C ILE A 305 -9.65 41.47 -3.96
N LEU A 306 -8.90 41.01 -4.97
CA LEU A 306 -8.94 39.66 -5.57
C LEU A 306 -7.60 38.89 -5.38
N PRO A 307 -7.59 37.54 -5.49
CA PRO A 307 -6.38 36.70 -5.40
C PRO A 307 -5.72 36.39 -6.77
N THR A 308 -4.46 35.92 -6.80
CA THR A 308 -3.68 35.68 -8.03
C THR A 308 -2.77 34.42 -8.05
N THR A 309 -3.02 33.56 -9.07
CA THR A 309 -2.09 32.89 -10.04
C THR A 309 -0.85 32.04 -9.63
N SER A 310 -0.48 31.11 -10.54
CA SER A 310 0.43 29.94 -10.36
C SER A 310 1.83 30.04 -11.04
N LYS A 311 2.62 28.95 -10.96
CA LYS A 311 4.05 28.80 -11.39
C LYS A 311 4.23 28.24 -12.82
N ASN A 312 5.45 28.32 -13.40
CA ASN A 312 5.95 27.45 -14.51
C ASN A 312 7.48 27.58 -14.76
N THR A 313 8.22 26.48 -15.00
CA THR A 313 9.58 26.42 -15.62
C THR A 313 9.93 24.98 -16.08
N THR A 314 10.84 24.77 -17.05
CA THR A 314 11.10 23.46 -17.74
C THR A 314 12.53 23.32 -18.32
N LEU A 315 12.96 22.07 -18.61
CA LEU A 315 14.16 21.62 -19.37
C LEU A 315 15.54 21.83 -18.67
N ASP A 316 16.64 21.16 -19.03
CA ASP A 316 16.93 20.29 -20.22
C ASP A 316 17.90 19.11 -19.91
N THR A 317 18.12 18.17 -20.84
CA THR A 317 19.10 17.04 -20.75
C THR A 317 19.33 16.35 -22.11
N LEU A 318 20.58 16.01 -22.50
CA LEU A 318 20.99 14.77 -23.23
C LEU A 318 22.46 14.77 -23.70
N GLN A 319 23.28 13.79 -23.25
CA GLN A 319 24.33 13.07 -24.02
C GLN A 319 25.20 12.20 -23.08
N ASP A 320 25.09 10.87 -23.18
CA ASP A 320 26.17 9.87 -23.08
C ASP A 320 25.59 8.45 -23.03
N SER A 321 26.00 7.56 -23.96
CA SER A 321 25.47 6.19 -24.05
C SER A 321 26.50 5.11 -24.38
N HIS A 322 27.76 5.47 -24.61
CA HIS A 322 28.81 4.52 -25.04
C HIS A 322 29.80 4.10 -23.94
N ASN A 323 29.71 4.68 -22.74
CA ASN A 323 30.58 4.35 -21.60
C ASN A 323 29.98 3.32 -20.60
N GLU A 324 28.74 2.86 -20.80
CA GLU A 324 28.04 2.04 -19.79
C GLU A 324 28.52 0.57 -19.75
N GLU A 325 28.73 -0.07 -20.91
CA GLU A 325 29.02 -1.51 -20.99
C GLU A 325 30.39 -1.88 -20.37
N HIS A 326 31.41 -1.06 -20.59
CA HIS A 326 32.78 -1.33 -20.13
C HIS A 326 32.90 -1.30 -18.59
N HIS A 327 32.10 -0.46 -17.91
CA HIS A 327 32.09 -0.41 -16.44
C HIS A 327 31.40 -1.61 -15.79
N LEU A 328 30.33 -2.13 -16.41
CA LEU A 328 29.61 -3.30 -15.90
C LEU A 328 30.47 -4.56 -15.92
N GLN A 329 31.25 -4.76 -16.99
CA GLN A 329 32.18 -5.89 -17.13
C GLN A 329 33.22 -5.91 -15.99
N LEU A 330 33.76 -4.73 -15.65
CA LEU A 330 34.82 -4.55 -14.66
C LEU A 330 34.29 -4.72 -13.22
N ALA A 331 33.06 -4.25 -12.95
CA ALA A 331 32.40 -4.40 -11.65
C ALA A 331 32.16 -5.87 -11.27
N ILE A 332 31.80 -6.72 -12.23
CA ILE A 332 31.61 -8.16 -12.00
C ILE A 332 32.95 -8.81 -11.62
N GLN A 333 34.03 -8.50 -12.34
CA GLN A 333 35.35 -9.11 -12.13
C GLN A 333 35.99 -8.77 -10.78
N LEU A 334 35.61 -7.65 -10.16
CA LEU A 334 36.04 -7.23 -8.81
C LEU A 334 35.15 -7.77 -7.68
N SER A 335 34.08 -8.51 -7.98
CA SER A 335 33.11 -9.01 -6.99
C SER A 335 33.40 -10.43 -6.49
N LEU A 336 34.31 -11.17 -7.14
CA LEU A 336 34.75 -12.50 -6.73
C LEU A 336 35.91 -12.42 -5.71
N PRO A 337 35.93 -13.26 -4.66
CA PRO A 337 37.11 -13.41 -3.82
C PRO A 337 38.24 -14.12 -4.58
N SER A 338 39.47 -13.68 -4.38
CA SER A 338 40.68 -14.41 -4.80
C SER A 338 40.76 -15.78 -4.12
N PRO A 339 41.39 -16.79 -4.78
CA PRO A 339 41.61 -18.12 -4.20
C PRO A 339 42.63 -18.12 -3.05
#